data_AF-A0AAZ3S2Q4-F1
#
_entry.id   AF-A0AAZ3S2Q4-F1
#
_cell.length_a   1.000
_cell.length_b   1.000
_cell.length_c   1.000
_cell.angle_alpha   90.00
_cell.angle_beta   90.00
_cell.angle_gamma   90.00
#
_symmetry.space_group_name_H-M   'P 1'
#
loop_
_entity.id
_entity.type
_entity.pdbx_description
1 polymer ?
#
loop_
_entity_poly.entity_id
_entity_poly.type
_entity_poly.pdbx_seq_one_letter_code
_entity_poly.pdbx_strand_id
1 'polypeptide(L)'
;MCHIPVFCWISATVLEHMLKHKREEMPKTLTEMYTHLVVFHTKQKNEKYLGKEETGPHWNKESILSLGKLAFQQLVNGNLIFYEEDLKEAGIDVNEASVYSGLCTQLFKEECGLYQDKVYCFVHLSIQEFLAAVYVFLSFINNNENLMDKLQTKHFSV
;
A
#
# COMPACT_ATOMS: atom_id res chain seq x y z
N MET A 1 17.01 12.11 -3.82
CA MET A 1 15.61 11.65 -3.79
C MET A 1 14.63 12.73 -4.23
N CYS A 2 14.66 13.94 -3.68
CA CYS A 2 13.67 14.99 -3.98
C CYS A 2 13.70 15.58 -5.41
N HIS A 3 14.57 15.08 -6.30
CA HIS A 3 14.56 15.46 -7.72
C HIS A 3 13.42 14.77 -8.51
N ILE A 4 12.84 13.69 -7.97
CA ILE A 4 11.63 13.08 -8.51
C ILE A 4 10.43 13.64 -7.74
N PRO A 5 9.40 14.22 -8.40
CA PRO A 5 8.29 14.88 -7.73
C PRO A 5 7.59 14.03 -6.67
N VAL A 6 7.38 12.74 -6.94
CA VAL A 6 6.71 11.82 -5.99
C VAL A 6 7.50 11.65 -4.69
N PHE A 7 8.83 11.59 -4.76
CA PHE A 7 9.67 11.50 -3.56
C PHE A 7 9.75 12.81 -2.80
N CYS A 8 9.66 13.94 -3.50
CA CYS A 8 9.51 15.24 -2.84
C CYS A 8 8.20 15.30 -2.06
N TRP A 9 7.09 14.89 -2.68
CA TRP A 9 5.78 14.81 -2.02
C TRP A 9 5.78 13.87 -0.80
N ILE A 10 6.29 12.64 -0.95
CA ILE A 10 6.40 11.68 0.17
C ILE A 10 7.22 12.27 1.33
N SER A 11 8.37 12.85 1.02
CA SER A 11 9.25 13.44 2.04
C SER A 11 8.54 14.59 2.75
N ALA A 12 7.87 15.47 2.01
CA ALA A 12 7.12 16.58 2.58
C ALA A 12 5.99 16.10 3.51
N THR A 13 5.18 15.12 3.06
CA THR A 13 4.09 14.54 3.85
C THR A 13 4.58 13.91 5.16
N VAL A 14 5.65 13.11 5.09
CA VAL A 14 6.22 12.45 6.27
C VAL A 14 6.81 13.48 7.23
N LEU A 15 7.63 14.41 6.72
CA LEU A 15 8.27 15.43 7.55
C LEU A 15 7.25 16.36 8.22
N GLU A 16 6.23 16.81 7.50
CA GLU A 16 5.17 17.66 8.06
C GLU A 16 4.46 16.96 9.23
N HIS A 17 4.11 15.68 9.08
CA HIS A 17 3.48 14.92 10.14
C HIS A 17 4.39 14.71 11.35
N MET A 18 5.68 14.43 11.14
CA MET A 18 6.64 14.22 12.24
C MET A 18 6.90 15.50 13.04
N LEU A 19 6.98 16.66 12.36
CA LEU A 19 7.13 17.97 13.00
C LEU A 19 5.92 18.30 13.89
N LYS A 20 4.70 18.00 13.44
CA LYS A 20 3.46 18.19 14.24
C LYS A 20 3.46 17.35 15.52
N HIS A 21 4.09 16.18 15.51
CA HIS A 21 4.10 15.22 16.62
C HIS A 21 5.39 15.23 17.45
N LYS A 22 6.31 16.18 17.21
CA LYS A 22 7.58 16.34 17.93
C LYS A 22 8.39 15.04 18.11
N ARG A 23 8.45 14.18 17.07
CA ARG A 23 9.32 12.99 17.12
C ARG A 23 10.79 13.38 17.07
N GLU A 24 11.61 12.70 17.86
CA GLU A 24 13.03 13.04 18.03
C GLU A 24 13.91 12.64 16.83
N GLU A 25 13.62 11.54 16.12
CA GLU A 25 14.49 11.04 15.05
C GLU A 25 13.79 11.04 13.68
N MET A 26 14.44 11.64 12.68
CA MET A 26 13.97 11.68 11.29
C MET A 26 14.37 10.40 10.53
N PRO A 27 13.55 9.93 9.56
CA PRO A 27 13.90 8.80 8.71
C PRO A 27 15.20 9.09 7.95
N LYS A 28 16.15 8.15 8.03
CA LYS A 28 17.45 8.16 7.37
C LYS A 28 17.45 7.33 6.10
N THR A 29 16.54 6.37 6.00
CA THR A 29 16.43 5.47 4.84
C THR A 29 15.09 5.59 4.11
N LEU A 30 15.04 5.16 2.84
CA LEU A 30 13.79 5.06 2.08
C LEU A 30 12.79 4.10 2.73
N THR A 31 13.27 2.98 3.26
CA THR A 31 12.44 2.00 3.97
C THR A 31 11.77 2.63 5.20
N GLU A 32 12.52 3.40 5.99
CA GLU A 32 11.96 4.15 7.12
C GLU A 32 10.96 5.20 6.62
N MET A 33 11.29 5.93 5.56
CA MET A 33 10.39 6.91 4.96
C MET A 33 9.05 6.30 4.53
N TYR A 34 9.08 5.17 3.82
CA TYR A 34 7.86 4.45 3.41
C TYR A 34 7.12 3.83 4.59
N THR A 35 7.83 3.35 5.61
CA THR A 35 7.21 2.89 6.85
C THR A 35 6.42 4.01 7.51
N HIS A 36 7.02 5.20 7.61
CA HIS A 36 6.35 6.39 8.14
C HIS A 36 5.16 6.84 7.28
N LEU A 37 5.28 6.78 5.95
CA LEU A 37 4.20 7.09 5.01
C LEU A 37 2.99 6.16 5.21
N VAL A 38 3.22 4.85 5.29
CA VAL A 38 2.15 3.87 5.53
C VAL A 38 1.48 4.12 6.88
N VAL A 39 2.26 4.36 7.94
CA VAL A 39 1.72 4.70 9.26
C VAL A 39 0.90 5.98 9.23
N PHE A 40 1.36 7.01 8.52
CA PHE A 40 0.65 8.28 8.36
C PHE A 40 -0.72 8.08 7.72
N HIS A 41 -0.78 7.47 6.53
CA HIS A 41 -2.04 7.27 5.82
C HIS A 41 -2.99 6.32 6.57
N THR A 42 -2.46 5.32 7.28
CA THR A 42 -3.27 4.43 8.12
C THR A 42 -3.91 5.18 9.29
N LYS A 43 -3.18 6.09 9.95
CA LYS A 43 -3.72 6.92 11.03
C LYS A 43 -4.78 7.90 10.55
N GLN A 44 -4.51 8.58 9.44
CA GLN A 44 -5.45 9.54 8.85
C GLN A 44 -6.76 8.86 8.45
N LYS A 45 -6.71 7.63 7.92
CA LYS A 45 -7.89 6.79 7.67
C LYS A 45 -8.72 6.59 8.94
N ASN A 46 -8.10 6.17 10.04
CA ASN A 46 -8.82 5.88 11.28
C ASN A 46 -9.54 7.13 11.81
N GLU A 47 -8.88 8.29 11.77
CA GLU A 47 -9.48 9.57 12.20
C GLU A 47 -10.65 10.03 11.31
N LYS A 48 -10.58 9.79 10.01
CA LYS A 48 -11.58 10.26 9.03
C LYS A 48 -12.84 9.39 8.97
N TYR A 49 -12.74 8.09 9.24
CA TYR A 49 -13.85 7.13 9.01
C TYR A 49 -14.40 6.45 10.27
N LEU A 50 -13.63 6.32 11.36
CA LEU A 50 -14.07 5.56 12.55
C LEU A 50 -14.57 6.43 13.71
N GLY A 51 -14.52 7.76 13.60
CA GLY A 51 -14.88 8.66 14.70
C GLY A 51 -13.83 8.68 15.81
N LYS A 52 -13.76 9.79 16.54
CA LYS A 52 -12.62 10.13 17.43
C LYS A 52 -12.51 9.31 18.72
N GLU A 53 -13.43 8.40 19.02
CA GLU A 53 -13.51 7.77 20.33
C GLU A 53 -14.04 6.35 20.26
N GLU A 54 -13.26 5.39 19.73
CA GLU A 54 -13.34 4.02 20.22
C GLU A 54 -12.00 3.28 19.99
N THR A 55 -11.36 2.99 21.12
CA THR A 55 -10.42 1.89 21.40
C THR A 55 -9.12 1.77 20.57
N GLY A 56 -8.14 2.61 20.95
CA GLY A 56 -6.71 2.31 20.81
C GLY A 56 -6.17 2.33 19.36
N PRO A 57 -4.86 2.14 19.15
CA PRO A 57 -4.35 1.90 17.81
C PRO A 57 -4.89 0.52 17.43
N HIS A 58 -6.08 0.42 16.85
CA HIS A 58 -6.48 -0.79 16.15
C HIS A 58 -5.97 -0.65 14.72
N TRP A 59 -4.65 -0.84 14.60
CA TRP A 59 -4.00 -1.30 13.40
C TRP A 59 -4.78 -2.52 12.92
N ASN A 60 -5.57 -2.43 11.84
CA ASN A 60 -6.00 -3.69 11.25
C ASN A 60 -4.78 -4.19 10.44
N LYS A 61 -3.88 -5.00 11.04
CA LYS A 61 -2.73 -5.58 10.29
C LYS A 61 -3.24 -6.24 9.03
N GLU A 62 -4.44 -6.80 9.13
CA GLU A 62 -5.19 -7.39 8.05
C GLU A 62 -5.30 -6.45 6.84
N SER A 63 -5.66 -5.18 7.01
CA SER A 63 -5.71 -4.20 5.92
C SER A 63 -4.35 -3.98 5.23
N ILE A 64 -3.26 -3.82 6.00
CA ILE A 64 -1.91 -3.64 5.42
C ILE A 64 -1.42 -4.93 4.77
N LEU A 65 -1.71 -6.09 5.38
CA LEU A 65 -1.38 -7.40 4.84
C LEU A 65 -2.11 -7.65 3.52
N SER A 66 -3.42 -7.36 3.45
CA SER A 66 -4.21 -7.45 2.22
C SER A 66 -3.68 -6.51 1.13
N LEU A 67 -3.32 -5.27 1.49
CA LEU A 67 -2.72 -4.33 0.54
C LEU A 67 -1.33 -4.80 0.07
N GLY A 68 -0.51 -5.34 0.97
CA GLY A 68 0.79 -5.92 0.63
C GLY A 68 0.67 -7.19 -0.22
N LYS A 69 -0.34 -8.03 0.04
CA LYS A 69 -0.68 -9.20 -0.77
C LYS A 69 -1.02 -8.77 -2.20
N LEU A 70 -1.89 -7.78 -2.35
CA LEU A 70 -2.22 -7.19 -3.65
C LEU A 70 -0.96 -6.67 -4.35
N ALA A 71 -0.14 -5.89 -3.65
CA ALA A 71 1.10 -5.34 -4.20
C ALA A 71 2.03 -6.43 -4.72
N PHE A 72 2.21 -7.51 -3.94
CA PHE A 72 3.00 -8.67 -4.32
C PHE A 72 2.42 -9.40 -5.54
N GLN A 73 1.13 -9.73 -5.53
CA GLN A 73 0.47 -10.42 -6.64
C GLN A 73 0.58 -9.64 -7.95
N GLN A 74 0.27 -8.34 -7.91
CA GLN A 74 0.34 -7.48 -9.10
C GLN A 74 1.78 -7.28 -9.57
N LEU A 75 2.76 -7.19 -8.65
CA LEU A 75 4.17 -7.08 -9.01
C LEU A 75 4.70 -8.36 -9.68
N VAL A 76 4.36 -9.54 -9.14
CA VAL A 76 4.72 -10.85 -9.72
C VAL A 76 4.10 -11.03 -11.10
N ASN A 77 2.86 -10.58 -11.28
CA ASN A 77 2.16 -10.69 -12.56
C ASN A 77 2.60 -9.62 -13.58
N GLY A 78 3.42 -8.64 -13.19
CA GLY A 78 3.85 -7.55 -14.07
C GLY A 78 2.78 -6.48 -14.32
N ASN A 79 1.75 -6.43 -13.47
CA ASN A 79 0.62 -5.52 -13.60
C ASN A 79 0.87 -4.21 -12.84
N LEU A 80 0.83 -3.09 -13.56
CA LEU A 80 0.88 -1.74 -12.97
C LEU A 80 -0.51 -1.18 -12.66
N ILE A 81 -1.53 -1.70 -13.34
CA ILE A 81 -2.94 -1.38 -13.13
C ILE A 81 -3.70 -2.65 -12.76
N PHE A 82 -4.72 -2.51 -11.93
CA PHE A 82 -5.56 -3.60 -11.44
C PHE A 82 -7.01 -3.12 -11.26
N TYR A 83 -7.93 -4.05 -11.10
CA TYR A 83 -9.38 -3.81 -11.13
C TYR A 83 -10.05 -4.09 -9.78
N GLU A 84 -11.36 -3.89 -9.70
CA GLU A 84 -12.14 -4.19 -8.49
C GLU A 84 -12.07 -5.68 -8.11
N GLU A 85 -11.91 -6.57 -9.08
CA GLU A 85 -11.79 -8.01 -8.89
C GLU A 85 -10.50 -8.37 -8.15
N ASP A 86 -9.39 -7.73 -8.53
CA ASP A 86 -8.08 -7.93 -7.87
C ASP A 86 -8.12 -7.47 -6.41
N LEU A 87 -8.83 -6.37 -6.13
CA LEU A 87 -9.05 -5.89 -4.77
C LEU A 87 -9.83 -6.91 -3.94
N LYS A 88 -10.92 -7.45 -4.49
CA LYS A 88 -11.75 -8.47 -3.82
C LYS A 88 -10.95 -9.74 -3.55
N GLU A 89 -10.12 -10.19 -4.49
CA GLU A 89 -9.25 -11.37 -4.33
C GLU A 89 -8.18 -11.16 -3.23
N ALA A 90 -7.70 -9.94 -3.09
CA ALA A 90 -6.80 -9.54 -2.01
C ALA A 90 -7.52 -9.39 -0.66
N GLY A 91 -8.84 -9.51 -0.61
CA GLY A 91 -9.64 -9.32 0.61
C GLY A 91 -9.82 -7.86 1.00
N ILE A 92 -9.80 -6.95 0.01
CA ILE A 92 -9.98 -5.51 0.18
C ILE A 92 -11.39 -5.14 -0.30
N ASP A 93 -12.18 -4.50 0.56
CA ASP A 93 -13.45 -3.91 0.12
C ASP A 93 -13.16 -2.76 -0.85
N VAL A 94 -13.87 -2.72 -1.98
CA VAL A 94 -13.78 -1.66 -2.98
C VAL A 94 -14.03 -0.28 -2.36
N ASN A 95 -14.90 -0.20 -1.35
CA ASN A 95 -15.10 1.03 -0.60
C ASN A 95 -13.84 1.43 0.18
N GLU A 96 -13.08 0.46 0.72
CA GLU A 96 -11.78 0.68 1.36
C GLU A 96 -10.67 1.03 0.37
N ALA A 97 -10.77 0.65 -0.90
CA ALA A 97 -9.79 1.03 -1.92
C ALA A 97 -9.67 2.55 -2.08
N SER A 98 -10.81 3.25 -2.04
CA SER A 98 -10.86 4.72 -1.98
C SER A 98 -10.24 5.29 -0.70
N VAL A 99 -10.19 4.49 0.37
CA VAL A 99 -9.69 4.85 1.70
C VAL A 99 -8.17 4.69 1.81
N TYR A 100 -7.53 3.88 0.97
CA TYR A 100 -6.06 3.87 0.83
C TYR A 100 -5.53 5.09 0.04
N SER A 101 -6.30 6.19 -0.01
CA SER A 101 -5.90 7.43 -0.68
C SER A 101 -4.54 7.89 -0.16
N GLY A 102 -3.54 7.84 -1.05
CA GLY A 102 -2.13 8.18 -0.75
C GLY A 102 -1.15 7.01 -0.93
N LEU A 103 -1.62 5.77 -0.92
CA LEU A 103 -0.83 4.58 -1.29
C LEU A 103 -1.32 3.96 -2.60
N CYS A 104 -2.64 3.98 -2.82
CA CYS A 104 -3.31 3.57 -4.04
C CYS A 104 -4.12 4.75 -4.60
N THR A 105 -4.25 4.83 -5.92
CA THR A 105 -5.07 5.82 -6.62
C THR A 105 -6.11 5.08 -7.46
N GLN A 106 -7.37 5.46 -7.28
CA GLN A 106 -8.46 5.08 -8.17
C GLN A 106 -8.47 6.01 -9.39
N LEU A 107 -8.55 5.42 -10.57
CA LEU A 107 -8.66 6.06 -11.87
C LEU A 107 -9.97 5.58 -12.53
N PHE A 108 -10.48 6.37 -13.46
CA PHE A 108 -11.65 6.01 -14.27
C PHE A 108 -11.20 5.72 -15.69
N LYS A 109 -11.59 4.55 -16.21
CA LYS A 109 -11.46 4.19 -17.62
C LYS A 109 -12.82 4.42 -18.28
N GLU A 110 -12.88 5.33 -19.24
CA GLU A 110 -14.11 5.63 -19.96
C GLU A 110 -14.23 4.72 -21.20
N GLU A 111 -15.24 3.85 -21.23
CA GLU A 111 -15.59 3.05 -22.40
C GLU A 111 -16.92 3.56 -22.99
N CYS A 112 -16.83 4.21 -24.15
CA CYS A 112 -17.96 4.64 -24.99
C CYS A 112 -19.09 5.43 -24.29
N GLY A 113 -18.77 6.24 -23.27
CA GLY A 113 -19.68 7.21 -22.64
C GLY A 113 -20.85 6.63 -21.84
N LEU A 114 -21.00 5.31 -21.77
CA LEU A 114 -22.06 4.61 -21.03
C LEU A 114 -21.52 3.73 -19.89
N TYR A 115 -20.25 3.31 -19.94
CA TYR A 115 -19.59 2.54 -18.88
C TYR A 115 -18.28 3.22 -18.48
N GLN A 116 -18.14 3.51 -17.18
CA GLN A 116 -16.86 3.93 -16.58
C GLN A 116 -16.38 2.82 -15.67
N ASP A 117 -15.41 2.04 -16.14
CA ASP A 117 -14.75 1.04 -15.32
C ASP A 117 -13.75 1.72 -14.39
N LYS A 118 -13.75 1.31 -13.12
CA LYS A 118 -12.74 1.78 -12.17
C LYS A 118 -11.49 0.93 -12.31
N VAL A 119 -10.37 1.60 -12.51
CA VAL A 119 -9.05 0.96 -12.48
C VAL A 119 -8.22 1.59 -11.38
N TYR A 120 -7.26 0.84 -10.87
CA TYR A 120 -6.48 1.23 -9.71
C TYR A 120 -5.01 1.03 -9.99
N CYS A 121 -4.17 1.84 -9.36
CA CYS A 121 -2.72 1.65 -9.37
C CYS A 121 -2.11 2.14 -8.05
N PHE A 122 -0.91 1.64 -7.74
CA PHE A 122 -0.12 2.23 -6.66
C PHE A 122 0.42 3.59 -7.11
N VAL A 123 0.53 4.54 -6.17
CA VAL A 123 1.01 5.91 -6.45
C VAL A 123 2.41 5.91 -7.09
N HIS A 124 3.23 4.92 -6.75
CA HIS A 124 4.53 4.72 -7.36
C HIS A 124 4.98 3.25 -7.24
N LEU A 125 5.73 2.77 -8.23
CA LEU A 125 6.24 1.38 -8.25
C LEU A 125 7.07 1.06 -6.99
N SER A 126 7.90 1.98 -6.52
CA SER A 126 8.70 1.73 -5.31
C SER A 126 7.86 1.58 -4.03
N ILE A 127 6.65 2.15 -3.99
CA ILE A 127 5.72 1.94 -2.87
C ILE A 127 5.11 0.54 -2.98
N GLN A 128 4.74 0.12 -4.20
CA GLN A 128 4.27 -1.25 -4.47
C GLN A 128 5.33 -2.28 -4.08
N GLU A 129 6.58 -2.09 -4.49
CA GLU A 129 7.71 -2.96 -4.13
C GLU A 129 7.92 -3.03 -2.61
N PHE A 130 7.85 -1.88 -1.93
CA PHE A 130 7.95 -1.83 -0.47
C PHE A 130 6.82 -2.62 0.21
N LEU A 131 5.56 -2.43 -0.21
CA LEU A 131 4.40 -3.14 0.35
C LEU A 131 4.48 -4.65 0.07
N ALA A 132 4.92 -5.04 -1.12
CA ALA A 132 5.18 -6.43 -1.48
C ALA A 132 6.26 -7.05 -0.59
N ALA A 133 7.37 -6.34 -0.35
CA ALA A 133 8.43 -6.78 0.53
C ALA A 133 7.95 -6.94 1.99
N VAL A 134 7.13 -6.00 2.48
CA VAL A 134 6.49 -6.10 3.80
C VAL A 134 5.60 -7.34 3.89
N TYR A 135 4.81 -7.64 2.85
CA TYR A 135 3.96 -8.83 2.83
C TYR A 135 4.78 -10.13 2.87
N VAL A 136 5.84 -10.23 2.06
CA VAL A 136 6.74 -11.39 2.06
C VAL A 136 7.39 -11.56 3.43
N PHE A 137 7.92 -10.48 4.00
CA PHE A 137 8.56 -10.49 5.32
C PHE A 137 7.60 -10.93 6.43
N LEU A 138 6.38 -10.37 6.46
CA LEU A 138 5.38 -10.72 7.47
C LEU A 138 4.83 -12.14 7.28
N SER A 139 4.70 -12.61 6.04
CA SER A 139 4.29 -14.00 5.76
C SER A 139 5.34 -14.99 6.24
N PHE A 140 6.62 -14.67 6.03
CA PHE A 140 7.73 -15.46 6.52
C PHE A 140 7.75 -15.51 8.06
N ILE A 141 7.65 -14.37 8.74
CA ILE A 141 7.72 -14.33 10.20
C ILE A 141 6.50 -14.96 10.88
N ASN A 142 5.29 -14.70 10.37
CA ASN A 142 4.07 -15.13 11.05
C ASN A 142 3.68 -16.58 10.71
N ASN A 143 3.94 -17.02 9.47
CA ASN A 143 3.46 -18.31 8.97
C ASN A 143 4.59 -19.27 8.59
N ASN A 144 5.86 -18.86 8.74
CA ASN A 144 7.04 -19.60 8.27
C ASN A 144 6.97 -19.95 6.78
N GLU A 145 6.30 -19.11 6.00
CA GLU A 145 6.06 -19.31 4.57
C GLU A 145 7.02 -18.46 3.75
N ASN A 146 7.96 -19.10 3.04
CA ASN A 146 8.81 -18.40 2.09
C ASN A 146 8.13 -18.29 0.71
N LEU A 147 7.45 -17.17 0.48
CA LEU A 147 6.76 -16.90 -0.78
C LEU A 147 7.73 -16.77 -1.97
N MET A 148 8.99 -16.41 -1.73
CA MET A 148 9.99 -16.28 -2.80
C MET A 148 10.42 -17.64 -3.37
N ASP A 149 10.48 -18.70 -2.53
CA ASP A 149 10.79 -20.06 -2.98
C ASP A 149 9.68 -20.61 -3.89
N LYS A 150 8.42 -20.24 -3.61
CA LYS A 150 7.26 -20.61 -4.42
C LYS A 150 7.27 -19.94 -5.79
N LEU A 151 7.88 -18.75 -5.93
CA LEU A 151 8.05 -18.09 -7.22
C LEU A 151 9.11 -18.78 -8.07
N GLN A 152 10.24 -19.16 -7.46
CA GLN A 152 11.31 -19.85 -8.17
C GLN A 152 10.83 -21.19 -8.75
N THR A 153 10.06 -21.97 -7.98
CA THR A 153 9.49 -23.25 -8.46
C THR A 153 8.55 -23.06 -9.66
N LYS A 154 7.74 -21.99 -9.71
CA LYS A 154 6.90 -21.69 -10.89
C LYS A 154 7.70 -21.33 -12.14
N HIS A 155 8.84 -20.63 -11.99
CA HIS A 155 9.67 -20.20 -13.12
C HIS A 155 10.47 -21.35 -13.75
N PHE A 156 10.66 -22.47 -13.04
CA PHE A 156 11.29 -23.70 -13.55
C PHE A 156 10.30 -24.75 -14.06
N SER A 157 9.00 -24.44 -14.05
CA SER A 157 7.92 -25.36 -14.46
C SER A 157 7.37 -25.07 -15.87
N VAL A 158 8.04 -24.24 -16.66
CA VAL A 158 7.68 -23.88 -18.05
C VAL A 158 8.68 -24.48 -19.03
#